data_AF-A0AAV0WT23-F1
#
_entry.id   AF-A0AAV0WT23-F1
#
_cell.length_a   1.000
_cell.length_b   1.000
_cell.length_c   1.000
_cell.angle_alpha   90.00
_cell.angle_beta   90.00
_cell.angle_gamma   90.00
#
_symmetry.space_group_name_H-M   'P 1'
#
loop_
_entity.id
_entity.type
_entity.pdbx_description
1 polymer ?
#
loop_
_entity_poly.entity_id
_entity_poly.type
_entity_poly.pdbx_seq_one_letter_code
_entity_poly.pdbx_strand_id
1 'polypeptide(L)'
;MTYHLCSKYSLIVNESTLNRCLSIKIYGILYSLFSKSMQIITNEFLGLVMVERASADALSDLTLQFLKEINLNHKNIIGLEVDGASSLFGRNHSIYTLLREVSPNLQLIKCVCHSLNTCSFKASNVLSTHLEFMLS
;
A
#
# COMPACT_ATOMS: atom_id res chain seq x y z
N MET A 1 7.31 -19.82 14.51
CA MET A 1 6.94 -18.49 13.97
C MET A 1 8.05 -17.48 14.30
N THR A 2 9.31 -17.82 14.03
CA THR A 2 10.52 -17.09 14.51
C THR A 2 11.53 -16.81 13.40
N TYR A 3 11.29 -17.28 12.17
CA TYR A 3 12.22 -17.19 11.05
C TYR A 3 12.17 -15.85 10.28
N HIS A 4 11.18 -15.00 10.56
CA HIS A 4 10.93 -13.79 9.77
C HIS A 4 11.66 -12.54 10.28
N LEU A 5 12.15 -12.54 11.53
CA LEU A 5 12.66 -11.33 12.20
C LEU A 5 13.89 -10.70 11.52
N CYS A 6 14.69 -11.49 10.80
CA CYS A 6 15.95 -11.04 10.17
C CYS A 6 15.92 -10.99 8.64
N SER A 7 14.79 -11.36 8.01
CA SER A 7 14.69 -11.41 6.55
C SER A 7 14.21 -10.07 5.98
N LYS A 8 14.70 -9.71 4.79
CA LYS A 8 14.18 -8.56 4.04
C LYS A 8 12.77 -8.89 3.52
N TYR A 9 11.86 -7.92 3.62
CA TYR A 9 10.46 -8.08 3.23
C TYR A 9 9.93 -6.84 2.51
N SER A 10 8.83 -7.01 1.80
CA SER A 10 8.05 -5.91 1.24
C SER A 10 6.74 -5.75 2.01
N LEU A 11 6.24 -4.53 2.10
CA LEU A 11 4.93 -4.24 2.68
C LEU A 11 3.95 -3.92 1.57
N ILE A 12 2.72 -4.37 1.73
CA ILE A 12 1.59 -4.00 0.88
C ILE A 12 0.61 -3.28 1.81
N VAL A 13 0.34 -2.01 1.53
CA VAL A 13 -0.57 -1.20 2.34
C VAL A 13 -1.62 -0.55 1.46
N ASN A 14 -2.86 -0.55 1.93
CA ASN A 14 -4.00 -0.03 1.19
C ASN A 14 -4.97 0.70 2.12
N GLU A 15 -5.47 1.84 1.67
CA GLU A 15 -6.52 2.57 2.36
C GLU A 15 -7.86 2.43 1.63
N SER A 16 -8.92 2.12 2.39
CA SER A 16 -10.27 2.07 1.87
C SER A 16 -11.22 2.82 2.79
N THR A 17 -12.07 3.67 2.23
CA THR A 17 -13.07 4.42 3.01
C THR A 17 -14.41 3.68 3.04
N LEU A 18 -14.96 3.47 4.24
CA LEU A 18 -16.30 2.90 4.43
C LEU A 18 -17.33 4.02 4.58
N ASN A 19 -18.08 4.28 3.50
CA ASN A 19 -19.01 5.43 3.43
C ASN A 19 -20.40 5.16 4.06
N ARG A 20 -20.60 4.01 4.71
CA ARG A 20 -21.96 3.51 4.98
C ARG A 20 -22.66 4.10 6.21
N CYS A 21 -21.96 4.78 7.13
CA CYS A 21 -22.57 5.47 8.29
C CYS A 21 -21.67 6.51 9.00
N LEU A 22 -20.34 6.35 8.93
CA LEU A 22 -19.35 7.21 9.59
C LEU A 22 -18.15 7.19 8.64
N SER A 23 -17.49 8.31 8.35
CA SER A 23 -16.35 8.38 7.42
C SER A 23 -15.10 7.69 7.98
N ILE A 24 -15.19 6.39 8.26
CA ILE A 24 -14.12 5.58 8.82
C ILE A 24 -13.30 5.01 7.66
N LYS A 25 -11.98 5.10 7.83
CA LYS A 25 -11.03 4.51 6.89
C LYS A 25 -10.46 3.23 7.47
N ILE A 26 -10.31 2.24 6.61
CA ILE A 26 -9.64 0.99 6.90
C ILE A 26 -8.26 1.06 6.27
N TYR A 27 -7.26 0.74 7.07
CA TYR A 27 -5.88 0.59 6.64
C TYR A 27 -5.46 -0.87 6.77
N GLY A 28 -5.30 -1.54 5.63
CA GLY A 28 -4.84 -2.93 5.57
C GLY A 28 -3.33 -3.00 5.45
N ILE A 29 -2.69 -3.88 6.22
CA ILE A 29 -1.26 -4.14 6.14
C ILE A 29 -1.05 -5.63 5.85
N LEU A 30 -0.36 -5.90 4.75
CA LEU A 30 0.15 -7.22 4.42
C LEU A 30 1.67 -7.13 4.28
N TYR A 31 2.34 -8.27 4.45
CA TYR A 31 3.75 -8.37 4.11
C TYR A 31 4.00 -9.50 3.12
N SER A 32 5.03 -9.29 2.32
CA SER A 32 5.48 -10.19 1.28
C SER A 32 6.92 -10.59 1.54
N LEU A 33 7.17 -11.89 1.56
CA LEU A 33 8.48 -12.48 1.79
C LEU A 33 8.86 -13.43 0.67
N PHE A 34 10.15 -13.47 0.36
CA PHE A 34 10.70 -14.52 -0.49
C PHE A 34 11.14 -15.71 0.37
N SER A 35 10.45 -16.84 0.24
CA SER A 35 10.81 -18.09 0.90
C SER A 35 11.94 -18.78 0.13
N LYS A 36 13.15 -18.81 0.70
CA LYS A 36 14.31 -19.46 0.08
C LYS A 36 14.16 -20.98 -0.05
N SER A 37 13.48 -21.64 0.88
CA SER A 37 13.31 -23.10 0.84
C SER A 37 12.37 -23.53 -0.28
N MET A 38 11.30 -22.77 -0.50
CA MET A 38 10.29 -23.07 -1.51
C MET A 38 10.55 -22.35 -2.85
N GLN A 39 11.46 -21.37 -2.90
CA GLN A 39 11.70 -20.50 -4.05
C GLN A 39 10.44 -19.78 -4.54
N ILE A 40 9.56 -19.40 -3.61
CA ILE A 40 8.31 -18.68 -3.91
C ILE A 40 8.20 -17.41 -3.08
N ILE A 41 7.44 -16.45 -3.60
CA ILE A 41 6.98 -15.29 -2.83
C ILE A 41 5.71 -15.70 -2.09
N THR A 42 5.69 -15.44 -0.78
CA THR A 42 4.54 -15.68 0.10
C THR A 42 4.02 -14.35 0.61
N ASN A 43 2.72 -14.14 0.46
CA ASN A 43 2.04 -12.98 1.02
C ASN A 43 1.22 -13.43 2.23
N GLU A 44 1.34 -12.69 3.32
CA GLU A 44 0.61 -12.96 4.55
C GLU A 44 -0.07 -11.68 5.02
N PHE A 45 -1.33 -11.82 5.41
CA PHE A 45 -2.12 -10.75 5.97
C PHE A 45 -1.66 -10.51 7.42
N LEU A 46 -1.22 -9.28 7.73
CA LEU A 46 -0.79 -8.94 9.08
C LEU A 46 -1.93 -8.37 9.91
N GLY A 47 -2.74 -7.49 9.33
CA GLY A 47 -3.80 -6.86 10.09
C GLY A 47 -4.59 -5.79 9.34
N LEU A 48 -5.65 -5.36 10.00
CA LEU A 48 -6.54 -4.30 9.58
C LEU A 48 -6.64 -3.30 10.72
N VAL A 49 -6.45 -2.02 10.43
CA VAL A 49 -6.53 -0.96 11.42
C VAL A 49 -7.57 0.07 10.99
N MET A 50 -8.44 0.44 11.92
CA MET A 50 -9.40 1.52 11.71
C MET A 50 -8.71 2.85 12.00
N VAL A 51 -8.80 3.79 11.06
CA VAL A 51 -8.21 5.12 11.19
C VAL A 51 -9.26 6.20 10.90
N GLU A 52 -9.25 7.26 11.71
CA GLU A 52 -10.07 8.45 11.48
C GLU A 52 -9.45 9.37 10.43
N ARG A 53 -8.12 9.42 10.37
CA ARG A 53 -7.34 10.25 9.45
C ARG A 53 -6.27 9.41 8.76
N ALA A 54 -6.25 9.48 7.43
CA ALA A 54 -5.29 8.78 6.57
C ALA A 54 -4.27 9.77 5.97
N SER A 55 -3.65 10.61 6.81
CA SER A 55 -2.50 11.44 6.41
C SER A 55 -1.23 10.59 6.31
N ALA A 56 -0.24 11.08 5.57
CA ALA A 56 1.06 10.42 5.43
C ALA A 56 1.71 10.13 6.81
N ASP A 57 1.72 11.11 7.70
CA ASP A 57 2.32 10.99 9.03
C ASP A 57 1.58 9.97 9.88
N ALA A 58 0.25 10.09 9.97
CA ALA A 58 -0.57 9.20 10.81
C ALA A 58 -0.44 7.73 10.37
N LEU A 59 -0.44 7.47 9.06
CA LEU A 59 -0.31 6.12 8.53
C LEU A 59 1.14 5.59 8.64
N SER A 60 2.15 6.46 8.50
CA SER A 60 3.55 6.10 8.69
C SER A 60 3.82 5.68 10.14
N ASP A 61 3.41 6.52 11.10
CA ASP A 61 3.56 6.25 12.53
C ASP A 61 2.83 4.97 12.92
N LEU A 62 1.59 4.82 12.45
CA LEU A 62 0.81 3.61 12.67
C LEU A 62 1.50 2.37 12.11
N THR A 63 2.04 2.45 10.90
CA THR A 63 2.77 1.34 10.28
C THR A 63 4.01 0.97 11.10
N LEU A 64 4.81 1.95 11.52
CA LEU A 64 6.01 1.71 12.32
C LEU A 64 5.68 1.14 13.70
N GLN A 65 4.63 1.65 14.34
CA GLN A 65 4.14 1.13 15.61
C GLN A 65 3.65 -0.32 15.47
N PHE A 66 2.82 -0.59 14.47
CA PHE A 66 2.28 -1.92 14.23
C PHE A 66 3.40 -2.95 13.98
N LEU A 67 4.40 -2.59 13.16
CA LEU A 67 5.58 -3.44 12.94
C LEU A 67 6.35 -3.72 14.23
N LYS A 68 6.49 -2.71 15.09
CA LYS A 68 7.15 -2.85 16.39
C LYS A 68 6.37 -3.82 17.30
N GLU A 69 5.04 -3.76 17.31
CA GLU A 69 4.19 -4.65 18.12
C GLU A 69 4.32 -6.11 17.70
N ILE A 70 4.45 -6.39 16.39
CA ILE A 70 4.67 -7.75 15.87
C ILE A 70 6.15 -8.14 15.77
N ASN A 71 7.04 -7.32 16.34
CA ASN A 71 8.50 -7.49 16.35
C ASN A 71 9.19 -7.51 14.97
N LEU A 72 8.56 -6.96 13.92
CA LEU A 72 9.20 -6.82 12.61
C LEU A 72 10.10 -5.57 12.56
N ASN A 73 11.34 -5.76 12.11
CA ASN A 73 12.28 -4.67 11.98
C ASN A 73 12.00 -3.84 10.72
N HIS A 74 11.54 -2.60 10.89
CA HIS A 74 11.27 -1.67 9.78
C HIS A 74 12.49 -1.39 8.87
N LYS A 75 13.73 -1.57 9.35
CA LYS A 75 14.95 -1.46 8.51
C LYS A 75 15.11 -2.60 7.50
N ASN A 76 14.29 -3.63 7.61
CA ASN A 76 14.26 -4.75 6.68
C ASN A 76 13.22 -4.60 5.57
N ILE A 77 12.47 -3.50 5.56
CA ILE A 77 11.56 -3.18 4.46
C ILE A 77 12.40 -2.78 3.24
N ILE A 78 12.26 -3.54 2.14
CA ILE A 78 12.91 -3.28 0.86
C ILE A 78 11.93 -2.87 -0.23
N GLY A 79 10.64 -3.15 -0.04
CA GLY A 79 9.58 -2.80 -0.98
C GLY A 79 8.35 -2.27 -0.26
N LEU A 80 7.66 -1.33 -0.90
CA LEU A 80 6.37 -0.80 -0.47
C LEU A 80 5.43 -0.80 -1.68
N GLU A 81 4.37 -1.59 -1.59
CA GLU A 81 3.28 -1.63 -2.56
C GLU A 81 2.08 -0.86 -2.03
N VAL A 82 1.58 0.08 -2.84
CA VAL A 82 0.52 1.02 -2.44
C VAL A 82 -0.48 1.26 -3.55
N ASP A 83 -1.69 1.64 -3.16
CA ASP A 83 -2.65 2.24 -4.08
C ASP A 83 -2.20 3.66 -4.52
N GLY A 84 -2.95 4.24 -5.47
CA GLY A 84 -2.67 5.57 -6.01
C GLY A 84 -3.07 6.74 -5.10
N ALA A 85 -3.23 6.56 -3.80
CA ALA A 85 -3.54 7.65 -2.88
C ALA A 85 -2.31 8.51 -2.57
N SER A 86 -2.47 9.84 -2.61
CA SER A 86 -1.37 10.80 -2.41
C SER A 86 -0.68 10.65 -1.04
N SER A 87 -1.40 10.25 0.00
CA SER A 87 -0.84 9.97 1.33
C SER A 87 0.09 8.75 1.36
N LEU A 88 -0.04 7.81 0.41
CA LEU A 88 0.78 6.61 0.33
C LEU A 88 1.97 6.76 -0.62
N PHE A 89 1.78 7.41 -1.78
CA PHE A 89 2.80 7.47 -2.86
C PHE A 89 3.27 8.89 -3.23
N GLY A 90 2.68 9.95 -2.65
CA GLY A 90 2.97 11.34 -3.00
C GLY A 90 4.46 11.68 -2.98
N ARG A 91 4.92 12.44 -3.99
CA ARG A 91 6.35 12.75 -4.20
C ARG A 91 6.98 13.59 -3.10
N ASN A 92 6.20 14.48 -2.49
CA ASN A 92 6.70 15.44 -1.51
C ASN A 92 6.52 14.97 -0.08
N HIS A 93 5.37 14.35 0.21
CA HIS A 93 5.01 13.90 1.56
C HIS A 93 4.04 12.71 1.47
N SER A 94 4.52 11.52 1.82
CA SER A 94 3.77 10.27 1.82
C SER A 94 4.43 9.23 2.73
N ILE A 95 3.73 8.12 3.00
CA ILE A 95 4.36 6.96 3.65
C ILE A 95 5.64 6.55 2.93
N TYR A 96 5.63 6.54 1.60
CA TYR A 96 6.82 6.17 0.84
C TYR A 96 8.00 7.10 1.15
N THR A 97 7.79 8.42 1.14
CA THR A 97 8.89 9.37 1.42
C THR A 97 9.40 9.22 2.84
N LEU A 98 8.49 9.07 3.82
CA LEU A 98 8.83 8.91 5.24
C LEU A 98 9.56 7.59 5.53
N LEU A 99 9.07 6.46 5.01
CA LEU A 99 9.74 5.17 5.19
C LEU A 99 11.09 5.10 4.48
N ARG A 100 11.29 5.87 3.40
CA ARG A 100 12.55 5.94 2.69
C ARG A 100 13.65 6.65 3.48
N GLU A 101 13.30 7.55 4.39
CA GLU A 101 14.27 8.16 5.33
C GLU A 101 14.91 7.10 6.23
N VAL A 102 14.16 6.05 6.58
CA VAL A 102 14.61 4.98 7.46
C VAL A 102 15.18 3.78 6.68
N SER A 103 14.69 3.54 5.47
CA SER A 103 15.18 2.51 4.54
C SER A 103 15.48 3.13 3.17
N PRO A 104 16.72 3.62 2.93
CA PRO A 104 17.06 4.36 1.71
C PRO A 104 16.87 3.57 0.40
N ASN A 105 16.98 2.25 0.48
CA ASN A 105 16.85 1.32 -0.65
C ASN A 105 15.40 0.89 -0.92
N LEU A 106 14.42 1.50 -0.25
CA LEU A 106 12.99 1.18 -0.38
C LEU A 106 12.51 1.39 -1.84
N GLN A 107 12.01 0.31 -2.43
CA GLN A 107 11.40 0.30 -3.75
C GLN A 107 9.89 0.56 -3.64
N LEU A 108 9.38 1.46 -4.46
CA LEU A 108 7.94 1.73 -4.56
C LEU A 108 7.33 0.93 -5.71
N ILE A 109 6.27 0.17 -5.41
CA ILE A 109 5.46 -0.54 -6.39
C ILE A 109 4.05 0.06 -6.33
N LYS A 110 3.53 0.50 -7.49
CA LYS A 110 2.17 1.01 -7.57
C LYS A 110 1.20 -0.09 -7.94
N CYS A 111 0.01 -0.06 -7.34
CA CYS A 111 -1.05 -0.98 -7.68
C CYS A 111 -1.40 -0.91 -9.18
N VAL A 112 -1.23 -2.05 -9.87
CA VAL A 112 -1.58 -2.17 -11.29
C VAL A 112 -3.08 -1.97 -11.50
N CYS A 113 -3.92 -2.52 -10.62
CA CYS A 113 -5.38 -2.39 -10.70
C CYS A 113 -5.83 -0.93 -10.65
N HIS A 114 -5.30 -0.16 -9.70
CA HIS A 114 -5.63 1.26 -9.59
C HIS A 114 -5.11 2.06 -10.79
N SER A 115 -3.92 1.71 -11.29
CA SER A 115 -3.33 2.33 -12.47
C SER A 115 -4.20 2.08 -13.71
N LEU A 116 -4.63 0.84 -13.94
CA LEU A 116 -5.52 0.47 -15.04
C LEU A 116 -6.88 1.18 -14.92
N ASN A 117 -7.49 1.18 -13.73
CA ASN A 117 -8.76 1.86 -13.50
C ASN A 117 -8.65 3.37 -13.81
N THR A 118 -7.56 4.00 -13.38
CA THR A 118 -7.30 5.42 -13.67
C THR A 118 -7.13 5.68 -15.16
N CYS A 119 -6.41 4.80 -15.87
CA CYS A 119 -6.25 4.89 -17.32
C CYS A 119 -7.59 4.75 -18.04
N SER A 120 -8.39 3.73 -17.71
CA SER A 120 -9.70 3.49 -18.32
C SER A 120 -10.67 4.64 -18.07
N PHE A 121 -10.74 5.15 -16.83
CA PHE A 121 -11.58 6.30 -16.48
C PHE A 121 -11.19 7.58 -17.25
N LYS A 122 -9.88 7.82 -17.41
CA LYS A 122 -9.42 8.96 -18.21
C LYS A 122 -9.73 8.78 -19.69
N ALA A 123 -9.59 7.56 -20.22
CA ALA A 123 -9.90 7.27 -21.62
C ALA A 123 -11.40 7.43 -21.89
N SER A 124 -12.28 6.96 -21.01
CA SER A 124 -13.73 7.13 -21.15
C SER A 124 -14.14 8.60 -21.16
N ASN A 125 -13.50 9.44 -20.35
CA ASN A 125 -13.80 10.88 -20.32
C ASN A 125 -13.38 11.64 -21.61
N VAL A 126 -12.53 11.04 -22.44
CA VAL A 126 -12.10 11.61 -23.73
C VAL A 126 -12.85 10.96 -24.90
N LEU A 127 -13.56 9.87 -24.67
CA LEU A 127 -14.30 9.16 -25.69
C LEU A 127 -15.49 10.01 -26.15
N SER A 128 -15.67 10.14 -27.47
CA SER A 128 -16.79 10.89 -28.01
C SER A 128 -18.10 10.15 -27.78
N THR A 129 -19.19 10.89 -27.57
CA THR A 129 -20.53 10.34 -27.32
C THR A 129 -21.00 9.37 -28.42
N HIS A 130 -20.51 9.56 -29.66
CA HIS A 130 -20.78 8.68 -30.79
C HIS A 130 -20.11 7.30 -30.65
N LEU A 131 -18.90 7.24 -30.08
CA LEU A 131 -18.20 5.99 -29.82
C LEU A 131 -18.73 5.29 -28.55
N GLU A 132 -19.17 6.06 -27.54
CA GLU A 132 -19.91 5.48 -26.40
C GLU A 132 -21.17 4.76 -26.84
N PHE A 133 -21.99 5.38 -27.72
CA PHE A 133 -23.22 4.77 -28.24
C PHE A 133 -22.97 3.47 -29.03
N MET A 134 -21.84 3.35 -29.72
CA MET A 134 -21.49 2.12 -30.46
C MET A 134 -21.03 0.97 -29.56
N LEU A 135 -20.59 1.26 -28.34
CA LEU A 135 -20.05 0.27 -27.40
C LEU A 135 -21.05 -0.16 -26.32
N SER A 136 -22.13 0.61 -26.12
CA SER A 136 -23.25 0.32 -25.21
C SER A 136 -24.34 -0.53 -25.87
#